data_AF-A0A935GWD6-F1
#
_entry.id   AF-A0A935GWD6-F1
#
_cell.length_a   1.000
_cell.length_b   1.000
_cell.length_c   1.000
_cell.angle_alpha   90.00
_cell.angle_beta   90.00
_cell.angle_gamma   90.00
#
_symmetry.space_group_name_H-M   'P 1'
#
loop_
_entity.id
_entity.type
_entity.pdbx_description
1 polymer ?
#
loop_
_entity_poly.entity_id
_entity_poly.type
_entity_poly.pdbx_seq_one_letter_code
_entity_poly.pdbx_strand_id
1 'polypeptide(L)'
;MEWGHFRGEGEETSYTPDVSLGEHGRYTPLATVAGAPELNRVFARGLQALQNEVQQPFEKAAAFFLFGALQQFFFDGNKRTSRFMMNGFLMSAGIDAISVPAAKAHEFNDNMIRFYLDKDATEMMALLINCHPDAEKIQKATPRE
;
A
#
# COMPACT_ATOMS: atom_id res chain seq x y z
N MET A 1 -4.26 -18.80 -11.45
CA MET A 1 -3.64 -17.57 -10.90
C MET A 1 -2.42 -17.27 -11.75
N GLU A 2 -2.44 -16.11 -12.39
CA GLU A 2 -1.41 -15.68 -13.33
C GLU A 2 -0.43 -14.75 -12.62
N TRP A 3 0.85 -14.88 -12.93
CA TRP A 3 1.92 -14.09 -12.30
C TRP A 3 2.45 -13.08 -13.31
N GLY A 4 2.92 -11.92 -12.83
CA GLY A 4 3.52 -10.89 -13.69
C GLY A 4 2.53 -9.99 -14.42
N HIS A 5 1.22 -10.17 -14.22
CA HIS A 5 0.16 -9.39 -14.83
C HIS A 5 -0.72 -8.73 -13.77
N PHE A 6 -1.24 -7.53 -14.05
CA PHE A 6 -2.39 -7.05 -13.31
C PHE A 6 -3.60 -7.94 -13.58
N ARG A 7 -4.47 -8.08 -12.59
CA ARG A 7 -5.67 -8.90 -12.74
C ARG A 7 -6.52 -8.38 -13.90
N GLY A 8 -6.87 -9.29 -14.80
CA GLY A 8 -7.62 -8.99 -16.03
C GLY A 8 -6.76 -8.70 -17.26
N GLU A 9 -5.43 -8.57 -17.15
CA GLU A 9 -4.54 -8.50 -18.32
C GLU A 9 -4.23 -9.88 -18.93
N GLY A 10 -4.28 -10.93 -18.11
CA GLY A 10 -4.15 -12.32 -18.56
C GLY A 10 -5.50 -12.95 -18.92
N GLU A 11 -5.55 -14.28 -18.94
CA GLU A 11 -6.75 -15.06 -19.28
C GLU A 11 -7.78 -15.05 -18.14
N GLU A 12 -7.35 -14.91 -16.88
CA GLU A 12 -8.27 -14.93 -15.74
C GLU A 12 -8.99 -13.58 -15.57
N THR A 13 -10.31 -13.61 -15.73
CA THR A 13 -11.19 -12.44 -15.63
C THR A 13 -12.46 -12.69 -14.81
N SER A 14 -12.68 -13.91 -14.33
CA SER A 14 -13.90 -14.34 -13.66
C SER A 14 -13.94 -14.00 -12.17
N TYR A 15 -12.78 -13.69 -11.58
CA TYR A 15 -12.61 -13.50 -10.15
C TYR A 15 -12.05 -12.12 -9.81
N THR A 16 -12.63 -11.48 -8.79
CA THR A 16 -12.06 -10.28 -8.16
C THR A 16 -11.66 -10.63 -6.73
N PRO A 17 -10.39 -10.44 -6.34
CA PRO A 17 -9.95 -10.72 -4.99
C PRO A 17 -10.56 -9.75 -4.00
N ASP A 18 -10.79 -10.20 -2.77
CA ASP A 18 -11.25 -9.37 -1.67
C ASP A 18 -10.31 -9.49 -0.46
N VAL A 19 -10.43 -8.54 0.46
CA VAL A 19 -9.66 -8.52 1.70
C VAL A 19 -10.61 -8.76 2.86
N SER A 20 -10.41 -9.86 3.59
CA SER A 20 -11.12 -10.12 4.84
C SER A 20 -10.70 -9.11 5.91
N LEU A 21 -11.69 -8.49 6.54
CA LEU A 21 -11.52 -7.53 7.65
C LEU A 21 -12.01 -8.12 8.98
N GLY A 22 -12.10 -9.46 9.07
CA GLY A 22 -12.60 -10.15 10.26
C GLY A 22 -14.08 -9.84 10.51
N GLU A 23 -14.41 -9.41 11.72
CA GLU A 23 -15.77 -9.08 12.14
C GLU A 23 -16.35 -7.86 11.39
N HIS A 24 -15.50 -7.05 10.75
CA HIS A 24 -15.90 -5.88 9.97
C HIS A 24 -16.28 -6.21 8.51
N GLY A 25 -16.32 -7.50 8.14
CA GLY A 25 -16.72 -7.96 6.83
C GLY A 25 -15.56 -8.05 5.83
N ARG A 26 -15.79 -7.61 4.60
CA ARG A 26 -14.84 -7.74 3.47
C ARG A 26 -14.74 -6.43 2.71
N TYR A 27 -13.54 -6.09 2.29
CA TYR A 27 -13.28 -5.01 1.35
C TYR A 27 -13.09 -5.59 -0.06
N THR A 28 -13.88 -5.10 -1.02
CA THR A 28 -13.78 -5.49 -2.43
C THR A 28 -13.24 -4.30 -3.24
N PRO A 29 -12.08 -4.44 -3.93
CA PRO A 29 -11.51 -3.44 -4.81
C PRO A 29 -12.30 -3.37 -6.14
N LEU A 30 -11.80 -2.58 -7.10
CA LEU A 30 -12.33 -2.55 -8.47
C LEU A 30 -12.50 -3.96 -9.05
N ALA A 31 -13.52 -4.21 -9.85
CA ALA A 31 -13.72 -5.51 -10.48
C ALA A 31 -12.54 -5.89 -11.39
N THR A 32 -12.27 -7.19 -11.53
CA THR A 32 -11.39 -7.72 -12.56
C THR A 32 -12.13 -7.68 -13.89
N VAL A 33 -11.53 -7.03 -14.90
CA VAL A 33 -12.11 -6.84 -16.23
C VAL A 33 -11.06 -7.17 -17.27
N ALA A 34 -11.45 -7.83 -18.36
CA ALA A 34 -10.56 -8.16 -19.47
C ALA A 34 -9.83 -6.90 -20.01
N GLY A 35 -8.52 -7.01 -20.16
CA GLY A 35 -7.60 -5.92 -20.52
C GLY A 35 -7.27 -4.95 -19.38
N ALA A 36 -7.83 -5.15 -18.18
CA ALA A 36 -7.62 -4.34 -16.98
C ALA A 36 -7.67 -2.80 -17.18
N PRO A 37 -8.58 -2.23 -18.00
CA PRO A 37 -8.50 -0.82 -18.42
C PRO A 37 -8.53 0.16 -17.24
N GLU A 38 -9.48 -0.04 -16.32
CA GLU A 38 -9.61 0.83 -15.14
C GLU A 38 -8.48 0.63 -14.14
N LEU A 39 -8.00 -0.60 -13.99
CA LEU A 39 -6.91 -0.90 -13.06
C LEU A 39 -5.59 -0.28 -13.55
N ASN A 40 -5.32 -0.37 -14.85
CA ASN A 40 -4.20 0.30 -15.51
C ASN A 40 -4.30 1.83 -15.41
N ARG A 41 -5.50 2.38 -15.63
CA ARG A 41 -5.75 3.82 -15.46
C ARG A 41 -5.49 4.28 -14.02
N VAL A 42 -5.99 3.54 -13.04
CA VAL A 42 -5.82 3.86 -11.61
C VAL A 42 -4.36 3.75 -11.20
N PHE A 43 -3.64 2.72 -11.65
CA PHE A 43 -2.21 2.58 -11.39
C PHE A 43 -1.43 3.78 -11.94
N ALA A 44 -1.61 4.11 -13.22
CA ALA A 44 -0.91 5.24 -13.86
C ALA A 44 -1.21 6.58 -13.17
N ARG A 45 -2.49 6.84 -12.84
CA ARG A 45 -2.88 8.06 -12.11
C ARG A 45 -2.33 8.10 -10.69
N GLY A 46 -2.35 6.97 -9.98
CA GLY A 46 -1.81 6.86 -8.63
C GLY A 46 -0.30 7.15 -8.61
N LEU A 47 0.46 6.61 -9.56
CA LEU A 47 1.88 6.92 -9.71
C LEU A 47 2.12 8.42 -9.99
N GLN A 48 1.31 9.00 -10.87
CA GLN A 48 1.42 10.43 -11.18
C GLN A 48 1.13 11.31 -9.96
N ALA A 49 0.07 11.01 -9.20
CA ALA A 49 -0.27 11.72 -7.96
C ALA A 49 0.84 11.57 -6.91
N LEU A 50 1.32 10.35 -6.67
CA LEU A 50 2.45 10.10 -5.76
C LEU A 50 3.70 10.90 -6.17
N GLN A 51 3.98 11.01 -7.48
CA GLN A 51 5.16 11.73 -7.95
C GLN A 51 5.02 13.25 -7.78
N ASN A 52 3.84 13.81 -8.03
CA ASN A 52 3.62 15.25 -8.12
C ASN A 52 3.15 15.90 -6.82
N GLU A 53 2.40 15.17 -6.00
CA GLU A 53 1.71 15.72 -4.81
C GLU A 53 2.43 15.37 -3.51
N VAL A 54 3.12 14.23 -3.45
CA VAL A 54 3.85 13.81 -2.25
C VAL A 54 5.33 14.15 -2.41
N GLN A 55 5.85 15.08 -1.62
CA GLN A 55 7.25 15.51 -1.74
C GLN A 55 8.20 14.69 -0.85
N GLN A 56 7.76 14.35 0.36
CA GLN A 56 8.60 13.66 1.32
C GLN A 56 8.83 12.19 0.89
N PRO A 57 10.09 11.74 0.73
CA PRO A 57 10.38 10.39 0.22
C PRO A 57 9.78 9.27 1.08
N PHE A 58 9.82 9.44 2.40
CA PHE A 58 9.23 8.47 3.33
C PHE A 58 7.71 8.36 3.15
N GLU A 59 7.03 9.50 3.15
CA GLU A 59 5.58 9.56 2.97
C GLU A 59 5.18 8.98 1.62
N LYS A 60 5.92 9.30 0.55
CA LYS A 60 5.69 8.75 -0.79
C LYS A 60 5.80 7.23 -0.81
N ALA A 61 6.81 6.67 -0.16
CA ALA A 61 6.99 5.22 -0.05
C ALA A 61 5.85 4.56 0.75
N ALA A 62 5.47 5.13 1.88
CA ALA A 62 4.39 4.63 2.72
C ALA A 62 3.03 4.72 2.00
N ALA A 63 2.78 5.82 1.29
CA ALA A 63 1.60 6.02 0.45
C ALA A 63 1.55 5.01 -0.69
N PHE A 64 2.68 4.71 -1.34
CA PHE A 64 2.75 3.65 -2.35
C PHE A 64 2.37 2.28 -1.76
N PHE A 65 2.88 1.95 -0.57
CA PHE A 65 2.51 0.72 0.12
C PHE A 65 0.99 0.60 0.31
N LEU A 66 0.36 1.66 0.82
CA LEU A 66 -1.08 1.70 1.09
C LEU A 66 -1.91 1.70 -0.19
N PHE A 67 -1.45 2.39 -1.22
CA PHE A 67 -2.08 2.40 -2.54
C PHE A 67 -2.14 0.99 -3.15
N GLY A 68 -1.01 0.27 -3.16
CA GLY A 68 -0.96 -1.10 -3.68
C GLY A 68 -1.77 -2.10 -2.83
N ALA A 69 -1.78 -1.92 -1.51
CA ALA A 69 -2.65 -2.69 -0.62
C ALA A 69 -4.13 -2.39 -0.87
N LEU A 70 -4.51 -1.15 -1.13
CA LEU A 70 -5.90 -0.77 -1.33
C LEU A 70 -6.46 -1.23 -2.68
N GLN A 71 -5.69 -1.12 -3.76
CA GLN A 71 -6.19 -1.39 -5.11
C GLN A 71 -6.17 -2.86 -5.50
N GLN A 72 -5.39 -3.67 -4.79
CA GLN A 72 -5.21 -5.11 -5.05
C GLN A 72 -4.94 -5.38 -6.53
N PHE A 73 -3.84 -4.83 -7.08
CA PHE A 73 -3.51 -4.95 -8.52
C PHE A 73 -3.33 -6.39 -9.01
N PHE A 74 -2.94 -7.30 -8.12
CA PHE A 74 -2.71 -8.71 -8.40
C PHE A 74 -3.76 -9.59 -7.72
N PHE A 75 -3.89 -10.85 -8.15
CA PHE A 75 -4.79 -11.81 -7.50
C PHE A 75 -4.36 -12.20 -6.07
N ASP A 76 -3.07 -12.15 -5.77
CA ASP A 76 -2.50 -12.31 -4.43
C ASP A 76 -1.18 -11.54 -4.35
N GLY A 77 -0.66 -11.34 -3.14
CA GLY A 77 0.67 -10.79 -2.90
C GLY A 77 0.72 -9.28 -2.78
N ASN A 78 -0.38 -8.56 -3.01
CA ASN A 78 -0.43 -7.09 -3.02
C ASN A 78 0.26 -6.42 -1.83
N LYS A 79 -0.06 -6.84 -0.60
CA LYS A 79 0.56 -6.29 0.63
C LYS A 79 2.06 -6.61 0.72
N ARG A 80 2.50 -7.79 0.25
CA ARG A 80 3.91 -8.22 0.27
C ARG A 80 4.71 -7.43 -0.77
N THR A 81 4.25 -7.43 -2.02
CA THR A 81 4.88 -6.72 -3.13
C THR A 81 4.96 -5.22 -2.84
N SER A 82 3.88 -4.60 -2.37
CA SER A 82 3.87 -3.16 -2.09
C SER A 82 4.80 -2.77 -0.95
N ARG A 83 5.01 -3.66 0.04
CA ARG A 83 5.99 -3.44 1.12
C ARG A 83 7.42 -3.54 0.61
N PHE A 84 7.71 -4.49 -0.28
CA PHE A 84 9.03 -4.54 -0.93
C PHE A 84 9.30 -3.30 -1.77
N MET A 85 8.30 -2.82 -2.52
CA MET A 85 8.43 -1.58 -3.30
C MET A 85 8.62 -0.35 -2.42
N MET A 86 7.90 -0.24 -1.30
CA MET A 86 8.13 0.80 -0.30
C MET A 86 9.57 0.79 0.20
N ASN A 87 10.09 -0.37 0.61
CA ASN A 87 11.48 -0.47 1.09
C ASN A 87 12.49 -0.16 -0.03
N GLY A 88 12.24 -0.60 -1.27
CA GLY A 88 13.07 -0.23 -2.42
C GLY A 88 13.09 1.27 -2.69
N PHE A 89 11.95 1.95 -2.54
CA PHE A 89 11.84 3.40 -2.67
C PHE A 89 12.59 4.14 -1.55
N LEU A 90 12.43 3.70 -0.30
CA LEU A 90 13.17 4.27 0.83
C LEU A 90 14.68 4.15 0.60
N MET A 91 15.16 2.96 0.25
CA MET A 91 16.57 2.70 0.02
C MET A 91 17.14 3.50 -1.15
N SER A 92 16.37 3.69 -2.24
CA SER A 92 16.82 4.52 -3.36
C SER A 92 16.89 6.02 -3.01
N ALA A 93 16.15 6.45 -1.99
CA ALA A 93 16.22 7.79 -1.41
C ALA A 93 17.26 7.91 -0.26
N GLY A 94 18.05 6.87 0.02
CA GLY A 94 19.03 6.86 1.10
C GLY A 94 18.42 6.71 2.51
N ILE A 95 17.18 6.22 2.59
CA ILE A 95 16.46 5.94 3.84
C ILE A 95 16.46 4.43 4.08
N ASP A 96 16.70 4.00 5.32
CA ASP A 96 16.72 2.59 5.67
C ASP A 96 15.36 1.91 5.45
N ALA A 97 15.39 0.60 5.22
CA ALA A 97 14.18 -0.19 5.07
C ALA A 97 13.40 -0.27 6.39
N ILE A 98 12.07 -0.31 6.29
CA ILE A 98 11.19 -0.52 7.46
C ILE A 98 10.95 -2.03 7.64
N SER A 99 11.07 -2.47 8.89
CA SER A 99 10.61 -3.78 9.34
C SER A 99 9.59 -3.58 10.45
N VAL A 100 8.38 -4.13 10.30
CA VAL A 100 7.36 -4.09 11.36
C VAL A 100 7.63 -5.25 12.32
N PRO A 101 7.98 -4.99 13.59
CA PRO A 101 8.26 -6.05 14.55
C PRO A 101 7.04 -6.94 14.78
N ALA A 102 7.25 -8.22 15.08
CA ALA A 102 6.16 -9.15 15.41
C ALA A 102 5.27 -8.65 16.56
N ALA A 103 5.86 -7.95 17.54
CA ALA A 103 5.13 -7.33 18.65
C ALA A 103 4.10 -6.28 18.22
N LYS A 104 4.27 -5.65 17.05
CA LYS A 104 3.36 -4.64 16.49
C LYS A 104 2.42 -5.22 15.41
N ALA A 105 2.40 -6.54 15.22
CA ALA A 105 1.58 -7.16 14.17
C ALA A 105 0.07 -6.94 14.38
N HIS A 106 -0.39 -6.95 15.64
CA HIS A 106 -1.79 -6.68 15.97
C HIS A 106 -2.17 -5.24 15.62
N GLU A 107 -1.41 -4.26 16.10
CA GLU A 107 -1.59 -2.83 15.79
C GLU A 107 -1.55 -2.58 14.28
N PHE A 108 -0.62 -3.23 13.57
CA PHE A 108 -0.54 -3.17 12.12
C PHE A 108 -1.84 -3.66 11.45
N ASN A 109 -2.38 -4.79 11.90
CA ASN A 109 -3.61 -5.33 11.34
C ASN A 109 -4.81 -4.43 11.63
N ASP A 110 -4.93 -3.90 12.85
CA ASP A 110 -6.01 -2.97 13.22
C ASP A 110 -5.96 -1.68 12.40
N ASN A 111 -4.77 -1.11 12.21
CA ASN A 111 -4.58 0.08 11.38
C ASN A 111 -4.90 -0.22 9.90
N MET A 112 -4.57 -1.41 9.39
CA MET A 112 -4.98 -1.80 8.04
C MET A 112 -6.50 -1.93 7.93
N ILE A 113 -7.18 -2.52 8.92
CA ILE A 113 -8.65 -2.64 8.93
C ILE A 113 -9.28 -1.25 8.86
N ARG A 114 -8.87 -0.33 9.73
CA ARG A 114 -9.35 1.06 9.75
C ARG A 114 -9.08 1.77 8.43
N PHE A 115 -7.88 1.61 7.88
CA PHE A 115 -7.56 2.12 6.54
C PHE A 115 -8.49 1.56 5.45
N TYR A 116 -8.82 0.26 5.45
CA TYR A 116 -9.75 -0.31 4.49
C TYR A 116 -11.19 0.17 4.68
N LEU A 117 -11.60 0.54 5.88
CA LEU A 117 -12.93 1.09 6.15
C LEU A 117 -13.00 2.56 5.70
N ASP A 118 -12.16 3.41 6.29
CA ASP A 118 -12.30 4.86 6.23
C ASP A 118 -11.46 5.51 5.11
N LYS A 119 -10.54 4.76 4.52
CA LYS A 119 -9.53 5.25 3.55
C LYS A 119 -8.60 6.32 4.12
N ASP A 120 -8.54 6.44 5.45
CA ASP A 120 -7.59 7.28 6.16
C ASP A 120 -6.29 6.50 6.45
N ALA A 121 -5.19 6.99 5.88
CA ALA A 121 -3.86 6.40 5.98
C ALA A 121 -3.08 6.81 7.24
N THR A 122 -3.56 7.81 7.99
CA THR A 122 -2.80 8.55 8.99
C THR A 122 -2.17 7.63 10.04
N GLU A 123 -2.96 6.75 10.65
CA GLU A 123 -2.49 5.85 11.72
C GLU A 123 -1.49 4.82 11.22
N MET A 124 -1.70 4.29 10.02
CA MET A 124 -0.78 3.33 9.42
C MET A 124 0.55 3.99 9.05
N MET A 125 0.53 5.19 8.50
CA MET A 125 1.75 5.95 8.22
C MET A 125 2.51 6.29 9.51
N ALA A 126 1.80 6.70 10.57
CA ALA A 126 2.42 6.95 11.88
C ALA A 126 3.08 5.70 12.45
N LEU A 127 2.42 4.53 12.35
CA LEU A 127 2.99 3.25 12.76
C LEU A 127 4.27 2.93 11.99
N LEU A 128 4.27 3.11 10.66
CA LEU A 128 5.43 2.85 9.81
C LEU A 128 6.63 3.75 10.19
N ILE A 129 6.39 5.05 10.45
CA ILE A 129 7.43 5.97 10.96
C ILE A 129 7.99 5.45 12.28
N ASN A 130 7.13 5.03 13.21
CA ASN A 130 7.52 4.50 14.53
C ASN A 130 8.21 3.12 14.47
N CYS A 131 8.22 2.46 13.31
CA CYS A 131 8.96 1.23 13.09
C CYS A 131 10.32 1.46 12.41
N HIS A 132 10.58 2.69 11.93
CA HIS A 132 11.84 3.03 11.29
C HIS A 132 12.94 3.28 12.34
N PRO A 133 14.18 2.80 12.14
CA PRO A 133 15.28 3.00 13.09
C PRO A 133 15.57 4.48 13.39
N ASP A 134 15.46 5.35 12.38
CA ASP A 134 15.61 6.81 12.49
C ASP A 134 14.28 7.58 12.68
N ALA A 135 13.27 6.99 13.35
CA ALA A 135 11.94 7.60 13.53
C ALA A 135 11.99 9.08 13.98
N GLU A 136 12.87 9.43 14.92
CA GLU A 136 12.99 10.80 15.44
C GLU A 136 13.46 11.81 14.37
N LYS A 137 14.31 11.39 13.43
CA LYS A 137 14.80 12.27 12.35
C LYS A 137 13.71 12.49 11.31
N ILE A 138 12.99 11.43 10.96
CA ILE A 138 11.90 11.47 9.99
C ILE A 138 10.76 12.37 10.51
N GLN A 139 10.38 12.24 11.79
CA GLN A 139 9.34 13.08 12.39
C GLN A 139 9.71 14.57 12.42
N LYS A 140 10.99 14.91 12.55
CA LYS A 140 11.44 16.32 12.47
C LYS A 140 11.43 16.86 11.05
N ALA A 141 11.59 15.99 10.04
CA ALA A 141 11.57 16.35 8.63
C ALA A 141 10.15 16.44 8.03
N THR A 142 9.15 15.88 8.72
CA THR A 142 7.72 15.96 8.36
C THR A 142 6.98 16.83 9.38
N PRO A 143 6.81 18.14 9.14
CA PRO A 143 5.98 18.98 10.00
C PRO A 143 4.55 18.42 10.01
N ARG A 144 3.99 18.22 11.19
CA ARG A 144 2.53 18.01 11.31
C ARG A 144 1.90 19.38 11.12
N GLU A 145 1.11 19.54 10.06
CA GLU A 145 0.23 20.70 9.88
C GLU A 145 -0.81 20.79 11.00
#